data_AF-M1DIX4-F1
#
_entry.id   AF-M1DIX4-F1
#
_cell.length_a   1.000
_cell.length_b   1.000
_cell.length_c   1.000
_cell.angle_alpha   90.00
_cell.angle_beta   90.00
_cell.angle_gamma   90.00
#
_symmetry.space_group_name_H-M   'P 1'
#
loop_
_entity.id
_entity.type
_entity.pdbx_description
1 polymer ?
#
loop_
_entity_poly.entity_id
_entity_poly.type
_entity_poly.pdbx_seq_one_letter_code
_entity_poly.pdbx_strand_id
1 'polypeptide(L)'
;MTRNKVNYAFIEDDSKRKISYNKRLNGLLKKSDELKTLCDVEVATVIYGTYRNEPYTFPNNDVVRNAFIKFKELPTLDRSKNMVTREEFTMQRIKKLEEQLQKVRKENRVKEMTNEMYEVFKGKTVSVDMNPSYLNDLRCVIKKNLKQVRELMIKEANGEGSTSNAPQPIVEQL
;
A
#
# COMPACT_ATOMS: atom_id res chain seq x y z
N MET A 1 -19.56 -18.34 8.50
CA MET A 1 -18.71 -17.48 9.35
C MET A 1 -17.83 -16.63 8.47
N THR A 2 -17.83 -15.31 8.66
CA THR A 2 -17.00 -14.37 7.90
C THR A 2 -15.53 -14.58 8.25
N ARG A 3 -14.65 -14.62 7.23
CA ARG A 3 -13.21 -14.82 7.44
C ARG A 3 -12.60 -13.54 7.99
N ASN A 4 -12.15 -13.58 9.24
CA ASN A 4 -11.43 -12.46 9.84
C ASN A 4 -10.08 -12.22 9.13
N LYS A 5 -9.71 -10.95 9.04
CA LYS A 5 -8.39 -10.55 8.54
C LYS A 5 -7.32 -11.11 9.47
N VAL A 6 -6.33 -11.79 8.90
CA VAL A 6 -5.21 -12.40 9.62
C VAL A 6 -3.98 -11.49 9.56
N ASN A 7 -3.29 -11.38 10.70
CA ASN A 7 -1.98 -10.76 10.76
C ASN A 7 -0.92 -11.71 10.16
N TYR A 8 0.01 -11.16 9.38
CA TYR A 8 1.12 -11.92 8.78
C TYR A 8 2.31 -12.01 9.75
N ALA A 9 2.04 -12.49 10.96
CA ALA A 9 3.04 -12.73 12.00
C ALA A 9 3.13 -14.24 12.29
N PHE A 10 4.14 -14.63 13.07
CA PHE A 10 4.25 -16.00 13.56
C PHE A 10 3.03 -16.33 14.44
N ILE A 11 2.42 -17.50 14.22
CA ILE A 11 1.30 -17.97 15.05
C ILE A 11 1.91 -18.70 16.24
N GLU A 12 1.84 -18.12 17.43
CA GLU A 12 2.49 -18.66 18.64
C GLU A 12 1.88 -19.98 19.11
N ASP A 13 0.54 -20.05 19.14
CA ASP A 13 -0.23 -21.24 19.48
C ASP A 13 0.04 -22.39 18.48
N ASP A 14 0.65 -23.46 18.96
CA ASP A 14 1.10 -24.58 18.13
C ASP A 14 -0.06 -25.31 17.42
N SER A 15 -1.17 -25.54 18.12
CA SER A 15 -2.34 -26.21 17.55
C SER A 15 -2.95 -25.38 16.43
N LYS A 16 -3.17 -24.07 16.68
CA LYS A 16 -3.65 -23.14 15.64
C LYS A 16 -2.66 -23.02 14.49
N ARG A 17 -1.36 -23.01 14.77
CA ARG A 17 -0.29 -22.95 13.76
C ARG A 17 -0.31 -24.19 12.88
N LYS A 18 -0.43 -25.40 13.45
CA LYS A 18 -0.50 -26.67 12.71
C LYS A 18 -1.75 -26.75 11.82
N ILE A 19 -2.92 -26.35 12.34
CA ILE A 19 -4.16 -26.30 11.55
C ILE A 19 -4.04 -25.30 10.39
N SER A 20 -3.53 -24.10 10.67
CA SER A 20 -3.29 -23.06 9.65
C SER A 20 -2.28 -23.52 8.60
N TYR A 21 -1.18 -24.16 9.03
CA TYR A 21 -0.15 -24.73 8.16
C TYR A 21 -0.77 -25.72 7.16
N ASN A 22 -1.50 -26.73 7.63
CA ASN A 22 -2.10 -27.73 6.76
C ASN A 22 -3.10 -27.12 5.77
N LYS A 23 -3.94 -26.16 6.22
CA LYS A 23 -4.89 -25.47 5.34
C LYS A 23 -4.18 -24.65 4.25
N ARG A 24 -3.14 -23.90 4.63
CA ARG A 24 -2.36 -23.06 3.70
C ARG A 24 -1.52 -23.89 2.74
N LEU A 25 -0.91 -24.97 3.23
CA LEU A 25 -0.16 -25.94 2.44
C LEU A 25 -1.05 -26.52 1.33
N ASN A 26 -2.21 -27.07 1.70
CA ASN A 26 -3.15 -27.64 0.73
C ASN A 26 -3.64 -26.58 -0.26
N GLY A 27 -3.91 -25.36 0.21
CA GLY A 27 -4.29 -24.25 -0.66
C GLY A 27 -3.21 -23.86 -1.67
N LEU A 28 -1.94 -23.84 -1.24
CA LEU A 28 -0.80 -23.55 -2.11
C LEU A 28 -0.61 -24.65 -3.15
N LEU A 29 -0.60 -25.92 -2.73
CA LEU A 29 -0.47 -27.06 -3.64
C LEU A 29 -1.59 -27.09 -4.68
N LYS A 30 -2.83 -26.82 -4.27
CA LYS A 30 -3.97 -26.70 -5.20
C LYS A 30 -3.76 -25.58 -6.22
N LYS A 31 -3.26 -24.42 -5.79
CA LYS A 31 -2.98 -23.30 -6.70
C LYS A 31 -1.83 -23.59 -7.66
N SER A 32 -0.80 -24.30 -7.21
CA SER A 32 0.28 -24.77 -8.08
C SER A 32 -0.24 -25.74 -9.14
N ASP A 33 -1.14 -26.65 -8.77
CA ASP A 33 -1.75 -27.62 -9.70
C ASP A 33 -2.72 -26.96 -10.69
N GLU A 34 -3.55 -26.02 -10.22
CA GLU A 34 -4.40 -25.19 -11.09
C GLU A 34 -3.56 -24.40 -12.10
N LEU A 35 -2.47 -23.75 -11.67
CA LEU A 35 -1.61 -22.99 -12.56
C LEU A 35 -0.94 -23.88 -13.61
N LYS A 36 -0.40 -25.02 -13.17
CA LYS A 36 0.19 -26.03 -14.05
C LYS A 36 -0.81 -26.49 -15.11
N THR A 37 -2.00 -26.89 -14.68
CA THR A 37 -3.04 -27.45 -15.56
C THR A 37 -3.66 -26.41 -16.50
N LEU A 38 -4.00 -25.22 -15.99
CA LEU A 38 -4.73 -24.22 -16.76
C LEU A 38 -3.86 -23.47 -17.77
N CYS A 39 -2.56 -23.34 -17.48
CA CYS A 39 -1.64 -22.57 -18.32
C CYS A 39 -0.59 -23.44 -19.02
N ASP A 40 -0.60 -24.75 -18.81
CA ASP A 40 0.39 -25.69 -19.36
C ASP A 40 1.84 -25.26 -19.07
N VAL A 41 2.13 -24.98 -17.80
CA VAL A 41 3.45 -24.51 -17.34
C VAL A 41 4.09 -25.46 -16.33
N GLU A 42 5.42 -25.59 -16.37
CA GLU A 42 6.18 -26.34 -15.37
C GLU A 42 6.19 -25.58 -14.03
N VAL A 43 5.58 -26.18 -12.99
CA VAL A 43 5.55 -25.61 -11.64
C VAL A 43 6.18 -26.61 -10.66
N ALA A 44 7.18 -26.15 -9.91
CA ALA A 44 7.82 -26.90 -8.85
C ALA A 44 7.64 -26.18 -7.51
N THR A 45 7.34 -26.92 -6.44
CA THR A 45 7.20 -26.36 -5.10
C THR A 45 7.87 -27.28 -4.07
N VAL A 46 8.62 -26.70 -3.13
CA VAL A 46 9.26 -27.40 -2.01
C VAL A 46 8.93 -26.66 -0.72
N ILE A 47 8.39 -27.38 0.27
CA ILE A 47 7.97 -26.79 1.54
C ILE A 47 8.49 -27.65 2.69
N TYR A 48 9.43 -27.09 3.44
CA TYR A 48 9.87 -27.65 4.72
C TYR A 48 8.99 -27.12 5.85
N GLY A 49 8.61 -27.99 6.78
CA GLY A 49 7.82 -27.62 7.94
C GLY A 49 8.25 -28.44 9.16
N THR A 50 7.95 -27.95 10.35
CA THR A 50 8.36 -28.60 11.62
C THR A 50 7.52 -29.84 11.98
N TYR A 51 6.49 -30.15 11.19
CA TYR A 51 5.54 -31.23 11.49
C TYR A 51 5.81 -32.53 10.71
N ARG A 52 6.82 -32.53 9.83
CA ARG A 52 7.30 -33.72 9.09
C ARG A 52 8.81 -33.62 8.92
N ASN A 53 9.46 -34.78 8.80
CA ASN A 53 10.90 -34.86 8.55
C ASN A 53 11.24 -34.58 7.09
N GLU A 54 10.34 -34.96 6.18
CA GLU A 54 10.52 -34.76 4.74
C GLU A 54 9.72 -33.54 4.26
N PRO A 55 10.25 -32.81 3.25
CA PRO A 55 9.53 -31.70 2.65
C PRO A 55 8.33 -32.19 1.86
N TYR A 56 7.29 -31.35 1.80
CA TYR A 56 6.26 -31.51 0.78
C TYR A 56 6.81 -31.03 -0.55
N THR A 57 6.66 -31.85 -1.58
CA THR A 57 7.04 -31.52 -2.94
C THR A 57 5.85 -31.64 -3.87
N PHE A 58 5.80 -30.77 -4.87
CA PHE A 58 4.81 -30.84 -5.95
C PHE A 58 5.50 -30.57 -7.29
N PRO A 59 5.22 -31.39 -8.32
CA PRO A 59 4.25 -32.50 -8.34
C PRO A 59 4.78 -33.80 -7.70
N ASN A 60 6.08 -34.06 -7.78
CA ASN A 60 6.77 -35.14 -7.08
C ASN A 60 8.26 -34.78 -6.93
N ASN A 61 8.99 -35.58 -6.14
CA ASN A 61 10.39 -35.30 -5.82
C ASN A 61 11.30 -35.20 -7.06
N ASP A 62 11.15 -36.10 -8.04
CA ASP A 62 12.03 -36.16 -9.20
C ASP A 62 11.81 -34.98 -10.16
N VAL A 63 10.54 -34.65 -10.45
CA VAL A 63 10.19 -33.50 -11.29
C VAL A 63 10.67 -32.21 -10.65
N VAL A 64 10.47 -32.06 -9.34
CA VAL A 64 10.95 -30.89 -8.59
C VAL A 64 12.46 -30.79 -8.66
N ARG A 65 13.18 -31.90 -8.42
CA ARG A 65 14.64 -31.93 -8.49
C ARG A 65 15.13 -31.50 -9.88
N ASN A 66 14.54 -32.03 -10.94
CA ASN A 66 14.88 -31.70 -12.31
C ASN A 66 14.60 -30.22 -12.63
N ALA A 67 13.46 -29.68 -12.19
CA ALA A 67 13.15 -28.26 -12.34
C ALA A 67 14.20 -27.36 -11.66
N PHE A 68 14.65 -27.72 -10.46
CA PHE A 68 15.72 -26.97 -9.77
C PHE A 68 17.08 -27.10 -10.46
N ILE A 69 17.41 -28.25 -11.03
CA ILE A 69 18.65 -28.44 -11.81
C ILE A 69 18.62 -27.53 -13.05
N LYS A 70 17.56 -27.63 -13.86
CA LYS A 70 17.35 -26.75 -15.03
C LYS A 70 17.46 -25.28 -14.63
N PHE A 71 16.80 -24.88 -13.53
CA PHE A 71 16.86 -23.50 -13.04
C PHE A 71 18.28 -23.06 -12.67
N LYS A 72 19.09 -23.93 -12.06
CA LYS A 72 20.49 -23.63 -11.72
C LYS A 72 21.38 -23.49 -12.95
N GLU A 73 21.10 -24.25 -14.00
CA GLU A 73 21.83 -24.21 -15.28
C GLU A 73 21.55 -22.95 -16.10
N LEU A 74 20.46 -22.22 -15.81
CA LEU A 74 20.17 -20.95 -16.47
C LEU A 74 21.21 -19.87 -16.15
N PRO A 75 21.50 -18.95 -17.10
CA PRO A 75 22.32 -17.77 -16.86
C PRO A 75 21.81 -16.93 -15.68
N THR A 76 22.72 -16.29 -14.95
CA THR A 76 22.37 -15.53 -13.74
C THR A 76 21.31 -14.45 -13.98
N LEU A 77 21.35 -13.79 -15.14
CA LEU A 77 20.39 -12.75 -15.52
C LEU A 77 18.97 -13.31 -15.69
N ASP A 78 18.85 -14.49 -16.30
CA ASP A 78 17.55 -15.15 -16.51
C ASP A 78 16.97 -15.68 -15.19
N ARG A 79 17.85 -16.16 -14.29
CA ARG A 79 17.43 -16.58 -12.94
C ARG A 79 16.88 -15.42 -12.12
N SER A 80 17.50 -14.24 -12.18
CA SER A 80 17.12 -13.10 -11.32
C SER A 80 15.96 -12.28 -11.86
N LYS A 81 15.72 -12.28 -13.18
CA LYS A 81 14.73 -11.42 -13.86
C LYS A 81 13.33 -11.42 -13.21
N ASN A 82 12.86 -12.60 -12.79
CA ASN A 82 11.53 -12.78 -12.20
C ASN A 82 11.58 -13.41 -10.79
N MET A 83 12.76 -13.44 -10.16
CA MET A 83 12.91 -14.01 -8.84
C MET A 83 12.35 -13.04 -7.80
N VAL A 84 11.43 -13.51 -6.97
CA VAL A 84 10.94 -12.74 -5.82
C VAL A 84 11.43 -13.44 -4.56
N THR A 85 12.36 -12.80 -3.85
CA THR A 85 12.82 -13.32 -2.55
C THR A 85 11.94 -12.83 -1.41
N ARG A 86 12.04 -13.50 -0.26
CA ARG A 86 11.36 -13.04 0.96
C ARG A 86 11.85 -11.65 1.37
N GLU A 87 13.16 -11.38 1.28
CA GLU A 87 13.72 -10.07 1.62
C GLU A 87 13.13 -8.99 0.72
N GLU A 88 13.16 -9.20 -0.60
CA GLU A 88 12.65 -8.23 -1.57
C GLU A 88 11.16 -7.96 -1.37
N PHE A 89 10.35 -9.02 -1.22
CA PHE A 89 8.93 -8.88 -0.94
C PHE A 89 8.66 -8.10 0.36
N THR A 90 9.48 -8.33 1.39
CA THR A 90 9.37 -7.62 2.67
C THR A 90 9.72 -6.14 2.50
N MET A 91 10.79 -5.82 1.77
CA MET A 91 11.17 -4.44 1.46
C MET A 91 10.09 -3.69 0.68
N GLN A 92 9.50 -4.32 -0.34
CA GLN A 92 8.38 -3.73 -1.09
C GLN A 92 7.18 -3.42 -0.18
N ARG A 93 6.90 -4.31 0.79
CA ARG A 93 5.82 -4.10 1.76
C ARG A 93 6.14 -2.99 2.75
N ILE A 94 7.38 -2.88 3.23
CA ILE A 94 7.83 -1.78 4.09
C ILE A 94 7.63 -0.45 3.35
N LYS A 95 8.13 -0.36 2.11
CA LYS A 95 7.96 0.84 1.28
C LYS A 95 6.49 1.25 1.12
N LYS A 96 5.62 0.29 0.85
CA LYS A 96 4.17 0.55 0.72
C LYS A 96 3.55 1.04 2.04
N LEU A 97 3.98 0.51 3.17
CA LEU A 97 3.53 0.97 4.49
C LEU A 97 4.05 2.37 4.82
N GLU A 98 5.29 2.69 4.44
CA GLU A 98 5.87 4.03 4.58
C GLU A 98 5.10 5.06 3.75
N GLU A 99 4.76 4.73 2.50
CA GLU A 99 3.93 5.58 1.64
C GLU A 99 2.55 5.84 2.26
N GLN A 100 1.90 4.79 2.80
CA GLN A 100 0.63 4.91 3.51
C GLN A 100 0.76 5.79 4.76
N LEU A 101 1.82 5.60 5.54
CA LEU A 101 2.10 6.40 6.73
C LEU A 101 2.31 7.89 6.37
N GLN A 102 3.06 8.17 5.30
CA GLN A 102 3.25 9.54 4.81
C GLN A 102 1.93 10.18 4.37
N LYS A 103 1.05 9.42 3.71
CA LYS A 103 -0.28 9.91 3.32
C LYS A 103 -1.10 10.30 4.54
N VAL A 104 -1.19 9.43 5.54
CA VAL A 104 -1.92 9.70 6.78
C VAL A 104 -1.32 10.90 7.53
N ARG A 105 0.01 11.02 7.59
CA ARG A 105 0.67 12.19 8.21
C ARG A 105 0.32 13.51 7.51
N LYS A 106 0.31 13.53 6.17
CA LYS A 106 -0.09 14.72 5.39
C LYS A 106 -1.55 15.09 5.65
N GLU A 107 -2.45 14.10 5.66
CA GLU A 107 -3.87 14.32 5.96
C GLU A 107 -4.09 14.87 7.36
N ASN A 108 -3.40 14.32 8.36
CA ASN A 108 -3.46 14.83 9.74
C ASN A 108 -2.95 16.27 9.82
N ARG A 109 -1.86 16.58 9.14
CA ARG A 109 -1.29 17.93 9.13
C ARG A 109 -2.21 18.98 8.51
N VAL A 110 -2.93 18.61 7.45
CA VAL A 110 -3.96 19.50 6.86
C VAL A 110 -5.08 19.74 7.87
N LYS A 111 -5.52 18.71 8.60
CA LYS A 111 -6.55 18.85 9.64
C LYS A 111 -6.10 19.74 10.79
N GLU A 112 -4.86 19.56 11.27
CA GLU A 112 -4.26 20.41 12.32
C GLU A 112 -4.26 21.88 11.90
N MET A 113 -3.73 22.18 10.72
CA MET A 113 -3.65 23.57 10.23
C MET A 113 -5.04 24.17 9.93
N THR A 114 -5.99 23.35 9.50
CA THR A 114 -7.38 23.79 9.34
C THR A 114 -8.01 24.14 10.70
N ASN A 115 -7.76 23.31 11.73
CA ASN A 115 -8.27 23.54 13.08
C ASN A 115 -7.63 24.80 13.72
N GLU A 116 -6.31 24.97 13.56
CA GLU A 116 -5.60 26.18 13.99
C GLU A 116 -6.17 27.43 13.30
N MET A 117 -6.41 27.38 12.00
CA MET A 117 -7.04 28.48 11.24
C MET A 117 -8.41 28.85 11.81
N TYR A 118 -9.26 27.86 12.12
CA TYR A 118 -10.56 28.11 12.73
C TYR A 118 -10.45 28.78 14.11
N GLU A 119 -9.47 28.42 14.93
CA GLU A 119 -9.26 29.04 16.24
C GLU A 119 -8.76 30.49 16.12
N VAL A 120 -7.91 30.78 15.14
CA VAL A 120 -7.50 32.17 14.81
C VAL A 120 -8.72 33.02 14.40
N PHE A 121 -9.61 32.49 13.56
CA PHE A 121 -10.84 33.20 13.16
C PHE A 121 -11.78 33.49 14.33
N LYS A 122 -11.75 32.68 15.39
CA LYS A 122 -12.52 32.93 16.63
C LYS A 122 -11.85 33.95 17.57
N GLY A 123 -10.73 34.56 17.16
CA GLY A 123 -10.03 35.58 17.94
C GLY A 123 -9.06 35.04 19.00
N LYS A 124 -8.69 33.76 18.96
CA LYS A 124 -7.60 33.26 19.81
C LYS A 124 -6.24 33.61 19.21
N THR A 125 -5.39 34.26 20.00
CA THR A 125 -3.98 34.46 19.67
C THR A 125 -3.24 33.12 19.79
N VAL A 126 -2.75 32.59 18.66
CA VAL A 126 -1.96 31.36 18.63
C VAL A 126 -0.49 31.68 18.91
N SER A 127 0.09 31.11 19.98
CA SER A 127 1.54 31.11 20.18
C SER A 127 2.15 30.07 19.24
N VAL A 128 2.69 30.50 18.11
CA VAL A 128 3.37 29.60 17.18
C VAL A 128 4.72 29.25 17.78
N ASP A 129 4.85 28.05 18.35
CA ASP A 129 6.16 27.47 18.60
C ASP A 129 6.76 27.14 17.21
N MET A 130 7.64 28.03 16.74
CA MET A 130 8.18 28.04 15.38
C MET A 130 9.17 26.90 15.19
N ASN A 131 8.67 25.67 15.14
CA ASN A 131 9.44 24.52 14.69
C ASN A 131 9.78 24.74 13.19
N PRO A 132 11.04 24.58 12.75
CA PRO A 132 11.45 24.75 11.35
C PRO A 132 10.64 23.89 10.36
N SER A 133 10.08 22.76 10.81
CA SER A 133 9.17 21.96 9.99
C SER A 133 7.81 22.64 9.77
N TYR A 134 7.26 23.36 10.75
CA TYR A 134 5.99 24.10 10.62
C TYR A 134 6.08 25.20 9.55
N LEU A 135 7.18 25.96 9.57
CA LEU A 135 7.45 27.00 8.56
C LEU A 135 7.58 26.44 7.15
N ASN A 136 8.17 25.24 7.00
CA ASN A 136 8.30 24.59 5.71
C ASN A 136 6.95 24.20 5.11
N ASP A 137 6.03 23.70 5.93
CA ASP A 137 4.70 23.29 5.48
C ASP A 137 3.79 24.49 5.25
N LEU A 138 3.87 25.53 6.08
CA LEU A 138 3.18 26.80 5.83
C LEU A 138 3.63 27.40 4.50
N ARG A 139 4.94 27.41 4.25
CA ARG A 139 5.51 27.83 2.96
C ARG A 139 5.01 26.99 1.80
N CYS A 140 4.85 25.67 1.98
CA CYS A 140 4.31 24.78 0.95
C CYS A 140 2.84 25.11 0.63
N VAL A 141 2.01 25.31 1.66
CA VAL A 141 0.59 25.67 1.52
C VAL A 141 0.44 27.04 0.87
N ILE A 142 1.20 28.05 1.32
CA ILE A 142 1.21 29.39 0.71
C ILE A 142 1.59 29.30 -0.77
N LYS A 143 2.65 28.55 -1.12
CA LYS A 143 3.04 28.35 -2.53
C LYS A 143 1.94 27.72 -3.36
N LYS A 144 1.24 26.71 -2.83
CA LYS A 144 0.12 26.04 -3.51
C LYS A 144 -1.05 26.98 -3.74
N ASN A 145 -1.44 27.75 -2.72
CA ASN A 145 -2.53 28.72 -2.83
C ASN A 145 -2.18 29.85 -3.82
N LEU A 146 -0.96 30.38 -3.77
CA LEU A 146 -0.49 31.37 -4.74
C LEU A 146 -0.45 30.82 -6.17
N LYS A 147 -0.26 29.51 -6.35
CA LYS A 147 -0.35 28.86 -7.67
C LYS A 147 -1.80 28.80 -8.14
N GLN A 148 -2.73 28.39 -7.27
CA GLN A 148 -4.16 28.35 -7.58
C GLN A 148 -4.71 29.73 -7.93
N VAL A 149 -4.36 30.76 -7.14
CA VAL A 149 -4.76 32.15 -7.42
C VAL A 149 -4.21 32.60 -8.78
N ARG A 150 -2.94 32.30 -9.09
CA ARG A 150 -2.36 32.62 -10.42
C ARG A 150 -3.07 31.89 -11.56
N GLU A 151 -3.41 30.62 -11.38
CA GLU A 151 -4.16 29.84 -12.37
C GLU A 151 -5.58 30.41 -12.59
N LEU A 152 -6.25 30.87 -11.52
CA LEU A 152 -7.54 31.55 -11.62
C LEU A 152 -7.44 32.90 -12.34
N MET A 153 -6.44 33.73 -12.00
CA MET A 153 -6.23 35.00 -12.69
C MET A 153 -5.95 34.81 -14.19
N ILE A 154 -5.19 33.79 -14.57
CA ILE A 154 -4.92 33.47 -15.98
C ILE A 154 -6.19 33.01 -16.70
N LYS A 155 -7.04 32.23 -16.03
CA LYS A 155 -8.34 31.80 -16.60
C LYS A 155 -9.29 32.98 -16.81
N GLU A 156 -9.34 33.91 -15.87
CA GLU A 156 -10.15 35.13 -16.01
C GLU A 156 -9.61 36.06 -17.10
N ALA A 157 -8.29 36.18 -17.26
CA ALA A 157 -7.66 36.98 -18.31
C ALA A 157 -7.82 36.41 -19.72
N ASN A 158 -7.97 35.09 -19.86
CA ASN A 158 -8.09 34.40 -21.16
C ASN A 158 -9.54 34.22 -21.65
N GLY A 159 -10.54 34.80 -20.96
CA GLY A 159 -11.87 35.04 -21.53
C GLY A 159 -12.72 33.81 -21.85
N GLU A 160 -12.66 32.72 -21.06
CA GLU A 160 -13.74 31.72 -21.09
C GLU A 160 -14.84 32.14 -20.12
N GLY A 161 -15.75 32.99 -20.62
CA GLY A 161 -17.05 33.19 -20.00
C GLY A 161 -17.84 31.89 -20.04
N SER A 162 -18.27 31.40 -18.88
CA SER A 162 -19.47 30.59 -18.78
C SER A 162 -20.34 31.07 -17.62
N THR A 163 -21.56 31.35 -18.02
CA THR A 163 -22.63 32.04 -17.31
C THR A 163 -23.24 31.23 -16.17
N SER A 164 -23.68 31.96 -15.14
CA SER A 164 -24.93 31.78 -14.40
C SER A 164 -25.11 30.53 -13.52
N ASN A 165 -25.01 30.72 -12.19
CA ASN A 165 -26.18 30.82 -11.31
C ASN A 165 -25.72 30.96 -9.85
N ALA A 166 -25.73 32.18 -9.31
CA ALA A 166 -25.69 32.40 -7.87
C ALA A 166 -27.11 32.22 -7.30
N PRO A 167 -27.32 31.49 -6.19
CA PRO A 167 -28.59 31.50 -5.48
C PRO A 167 -28.78 32.88 -4.82
N GLN A 168 -29.89 33.56 -5.12
CA GLN A 168 -30.27 34.79 -4.43
C GLN A 168 -30.66 34.51 -2.97
N PRO A 169 -30.35 35.41 -2.03
CA PRO A 169 -30.85 35.33 -0.66
C PRO A 169 -32.28 35.90 -0.58
N ILE A 170 -33.15 35.17 0.12
CA ILE A 170 -34.49 35.61 0.52
C ILE A 170 -34.32 36.79 1.48
N VAL A 171 -34.89 37.94 1.12
CA VAL A 171 -34.96 39.14 1.96
C VAL A 171 -36.08 38.94 2.97
N GLU A 172 -35.73 38.99 4.25
CA GLU A 172 -36.65 39.06 5.38
C GLU A 172 -37.20 40.50 5.47
N GLN A 173 -38.52 40.66 5.42
CA GLN A 173 -39.18 41.95 5.68
C GLN A 173 -39.69 41.98 7.13
N LEU A 174 -39.51 43.16 7.74
CA LEU A 174 -39.98 43.62 9.05
C LEU A 174 -41.37 43.13 9.47
#